data_AF-A0A0A1UHD8-F1
#
_entry.id   AF-A0A0A1UHD8-F1
#
_cell.length_a   1.000
_cell.length_b   1.000
_cell.length_c   1.000
_cell.angle_alpha   90.00
_cell.angle_beta   90.00
_cell.angle_gamma   90.00
#
_symmetry.space_group_name_H-M   'P 1'
#
loop_
_entity.id
_entity.type
_entity.pdbx_description
1 polymer ?
#
loop_
_entity_poly.entity_id
_entity_poly.type
_entity_poly.pdbx_seq_one_letter_code
_entity_poly.pdbx_strand_id
1 'polypeptide(L)'
;MSLEPSEATIYFQWEWEEEKGFLFSSSWTPYHRNENQQLEEHYQQFLDEIYVGPVDLQNVPQKKKLVVGDYEIDFKNLKQINKITTFTRNIRRVRKEVIWGPARWCYSGKRCTKEFSDLLETLYKGFLNGGKEIVQVELGKNKNLYEIDFTAFVQKNLTTQTYRKLSRIDENNEPIVDK
;
A
#
# COMPACT_ATOMS: atom_id res chain seq x y z
N MET A 1 -1.64 20.56 26.15
CA MET A 1 -1.34 20.54 24.70
C MET A 1 -2.42 19.71 24.04
N SER A 2 -3.30 20.36 23.28
CA SER A 2 -4.26 19.69 22.40
C SER A 2 -3.47 18.98 21.30
N LEU A 3 -3.63 17.67 21.17
CA LEU A 3 -3.18 16.94 19.99
C LEU A 3 -4.05 17.45 18.84
N GLU A 4 -3.45 18.19 17.91
CA GLU A 4 -4.16 18.49 16.67
C GLU A 4 -4.51 17.17 15.97
N PRO A 5 -5.76 17.01 15.49
CA PRO A 5 -6.15 15.79 14.79
C PRO A 5 -5.23 15.62 13.59
N SER A 6 -4.52 14.49 13.51
CA SER A 6 -3.68 14.17 12.36
C SER A 6 -4.55 14.23 11.10
N GLU A 7 -4.16 15.04 10.13
CA GLU A 7 -4.87 15.12 8.86
C GLU A 7 -4.96 13.73 8.22
N ALA A 8 -6.16 13.33 7.81
CA ALA A 8 -6.39 12.06 7.16
C ALA A 8 -5.59 12.03 5.84
N THR A 9 -4.71 11.05 5.68
CA THR A 9 -4.09 10.80 4.39
C THR A 9 -5.09 10.10 3.50
N ILE A 10 -5.38 10.72 2.37
CA ILE A 10 -6.26 10.19 1.36
C ILE A 10 -5.39 9.49 0.32
N TYR A 11 -5.65 8.22 0.07
CA TYR A 11 -5.04 7.51 -1.04
C TYR A 11 -6.09 6.69 -1.79
N PHE A 12 -5.75 6.27 -3.01
CA PHE A 12 -6.62 5.44 -3.83
C PHE A 12 -6.10 4.00 -3.86
N GLN A 13 -6.96 3.08 -3.45
CA GLN A 13 -6.72 1.65 -3.47
C GLN A 13 -7.53 1.03 -4.61
N TRP A 14 -6.84 0.38 -5.52
CA TRP A 14 -7.39 -0.54 -6.48
C TRP A 14 -7.62 -1.90 -5.82
N GLU A 15 -8.79 -2.46 -6.09
CA GLU A 15 -9.21 -3.76 -5.60
C GLU A 15 -9.80 -4.55 -6.77
N TRP A 16 -9.70 -5.88 -6.71
CA TRP A 16 -10.31 -6.79 -7.67
C TRP A 16 -11.28 -7.75 -7.01
N GLU A 17 -12.26 -8.20 -7.77
CA GLU A 17 -13.31 -9.09 -7.27
C GLU A 17 -12.86 -10.55 -7.26
N GLU A 18 -12.84 -11.15 -6.08
CA GLU A 18 -12.82 -12.59 -5.88
C GLU A 18 -14.23 -13.15 -6.01
N GLU A 19 -14.48 -13.85 -7.12
CA GLU A 19 -15.69 -14.67 -7.21
C GLU A 19 -15.67 -15.76 -6.14
N LYS A 20 -16.62 -15.69 -5.22
CA LYS A 20 -17.00 -16.83 -4.38
C LYS A 20 -18.19 -17.53 -5.04
N GLY A 21 -18.22 -18.86 -4.93
CA GLY A 21 -19.25 -19.69 -5.54
C GLY A 21 -20.69 -19.28 -5.16
N PHE A 22 -21.65 -19.90 -5.86
CA PHE A 22 -23.09 -19.60 -5.99
C PHE A 22 -23.90 -19.19 -4.72
N LEU A 23 -23.35 -19.28 -3.51
CA LEU A 23 -24.03 -19.00 -2.24
C LEU A 23 -23.42 -17.85 -1.42
N PHE A 24 -22.36 -17.17 -1.89
CA PHE A 24 -21.71 -16.10 -1.13
C PHE A 24 -21.50 -14.83 -1.97
N SER A 25 -21.59 -13.67 -1.32
CA SER A 25 -21.20 -12.39 -1.91
C SER A 25 -19.71 -12.38 -2.27
N SER A 26 -19.36 -11.82 -3.42
CA SER A 26 -17.98 -11.62 -3.85
C SER A 26 -17.16 -10.85 -2.81
N SER A 27 -15.90 -11.26 -2.59
CA SER A 27 -14.93 -10.47 -1.83
C SER A 27 -14.17 -9.54 -2.74
N TRP A 28 -13.69 -8.42 -2.20
CA TRP A 28 -12.81 -7.50 -2.91
C TRP A 28 -11.43 -7.54 -2.28
N THR A 29 -10.42 -7.83 -3.10
CA THR A 29 -9.05 -8.02 -2.66
C THR A 29 -8.19 -6.88 -3.19
N PRO A 30 -7.42 -6.18 -2.32
CA PRO A 30 -6.55 -5.11 -2.76
C PRO A 30 -5.42 -5.63 -3.65
N TYR A 31 -5.08 -4.88 -4.69
CA TYR A 31 -3.84 -5.11 -5.44
C TYR A 31 -2.62 -4.88 -4.56
N HIS A 32 -1.52 -5.56 -4.87
CA HIS A 32 -0.25 -5.29 -4.21
C HIS A 32 0.19 -3.85 -4.46
N ARG A 33 0.98 -3.29 -3.56
CA ARG A 33 1.34 -1.87 -3.59
C ARG A 33 1.90 -1.41 -4.95
N ASN A 34 2.83 -2.16 -5.52
CA ASN A 34 3.48 -1.78 -6.78
C ASN A 34 2.52 -1.86 -7.97
N GLU A 35 1.62 -2.85 -7.95
CA GLU A 35 0.55 -2.99 -8.93
C GLU A 35 -0.48 -1.86 -8.78
N ASN A 36 -0.85 -1.52 -7.54
CA ASN A 36 -1.74 -0.41 -7.22
C ASN A 36 -1.19 0.92 -7.72
N GLN A 37 0.11 1.15 -7.54
CA GLN A 37 0.78 2.34 -8.06
C GLN A 37 0.76 2.36 -9.59
N GLN A 38 1.11 1.26 -10.25
CA GLN A 38 1.07 1.17 -11.72
C GLN A 38 -0.33 1.37 -12.28
N LEU A 39 -1.34 0.79 -11.63
CA LEU A 39 -2.76 0.96 -11.96
C LEU A 39 -3.16 2.42 -11.84
N GLU A 40 -2.80 3.08 -10.74
CA GLU A 40 -3.12 4.49 -10.53
C GLU A 40 -2.44 5.38 -11.58
N GLU A 41 -1.15 5.20 -11.83
CA GLU A 41 -0.40 5.98 -12.84
C GLU A 41 -0.99 5.83 -14.25
N HIS A 42 -1.32 4.60 -14.67
CA HIS A 42 -1.92 4.37 -15.98
C HIS A 42 -3.39 4.81 -16.05
N TYR A 43 -4.11 4.74 -14.93
CA TYR A 43 -5.47 5.27 -14.88
C TYR A 43 -5.47 6.79 -15.01
N GLN A 44 -4.54 7.50 -14.37
CA GLN A 44 -4.40 8.95 -14.58
C GLN A 44 -4.07 9.27 -16.04
N GLN A 45 -3.15 8.53 -16.68
CA GLN A 45 -2.89 8.67 -18.12
C GLN A 45 -4.13 8.43 -18.98
N PHE A 46 -4.93 7.40 -18.64
CA PHE A 46 -6.20 7.11 -19.31
C PHE A 46 -7.22 8.24 -19.12
N LEU A 47 -7.31 8.83 -17.92
CA LEU A 47 -8.14 10.00 -17.68
C LEU A 47 -7.64 11.20 -18.50
N ASP A 48 -6.34 11.46 -18.54
CA ASP A 48 -5.75 12.53 -19.34
C ASP A 48 -6.05 12.35 -20.85
N GLU A 49 -6.10 11.11 -21.34
CA GLU A 49 -6.53 10.79 -22.72
C GLU A 49 -8.01 11.16 -22.97
N ILE A 50 -8.87 11.05 -21.95
CA ILE A 50 -10.30 11.38 -22.01
C ILE A 50 -10.53 12.89 -21.90
N TYR A 51 -9.74 13.60 -21.08
CA TYR A 51 -10.00 15.00 -20.69
C TYR A 51 -9.57 16.05 -21.73
N VAL A 52 -9.34 15.68 -22.99
CA VAL A 52 -9.18 16.63 -24.11
C VAL A 52 -10.54 16.92 -24.77
N GLY A 53 -11.39 17.69 -24.08
CA GLY A 53 -12.66 18.21 -24.62
C GLY A 53 -13.93 17.40 -24.26
N PRO A 54 -15.11 17.77 -24.80
CA PRO A 54 -16.37 17.07 -24.54
C PRO A 54 -16.39 15.73 -25.30
N VAL A 55 -15.80 14.69 -24.70
CA VAL A 55 -15.71 13.36 -25.32
C VAL A 55 -16.75 12.41 -24.71
N ASP A 56 -17.48 11.73 -25.57
CA ASP A 56 -18.34 10.60 -25.20
C ASP A 56 -17.48 9.39 -24.78
N LEU A 57 -17.52 9.06 -23.49
CA LEU A 57 -16.76 7.98 -22.85
C LEU A 57 -16.96 6.61 -23.54
N GLN A 58 -18.11 6.38 -24.19
CA GLN A 58 -18.37 5.11 -24.85
C GLN A 58 -17.45 4.86 -26.04
N ASN A 59 -16.82 5.89 -26.60
CA ASN A 59 -16.05 5.81 -27.83
C ASN A 59 -14.55 6.10 -27.67
N VAL A 60 -14.06 6.29 -26.44
CA VAL A 60 -12.61 6.47 -26.20
C VAL A 60 -11.90 5.12 -26.27
N PRO A 61 -10.98 4.90 -27.22
CA PRO A 61 -10.12 3.73 -27.22
C PRO A 61 -9.03 3.91 -26.17
N GLN A 62 -8.88 2.97 -25.25
CA GLN A 62 -7.71 2.90 -24.37
C GLN A 62 -6.49 2.59 -25.24
N LYS A 63 -5.64 3.58 -25.50
CA LYS A 63 -4.51 3.43 -26.43
C LYS A 63 -3.42 2.52 -25.87
N LYS A 64 -3.25 2.53 -24.54
CA LYS A 64 -2.23 1.74 -23.84
C LYS A 64 -2.89 0.72 -22.91
N LYS A 65 -2.74 -0.55 -23.23
CA LYS A 65 -3.17 -1.66 -22.37
C LYS A 65 -2.11 -1.89 -21.30
N LEU A 66 -2.48 -1.70 -20.03
CA LEU A 66 -1.61 -2.04 -18.90
C LEU A 66 -1.67 -3.56 -18.69
N VAL A 67 -0.51 -4.17 -18.44
CA VAL A 67 -0.40 -5.58 -18.07
C VAL A 67 0.19 -5.67 -16.67
N VAL A 68 -0.51 -6.35 -15.77
CA VAL A 68 -0.08 -6.62 -14.38
C VAL A 68 -0.02 -8.14 -14.21
N GLY A 69 1.19 -8.70 -14.14
CA GLY A 69 1.39 -10.15 -14.19
C GLY A 69 0.81 -10.75 -15.48
N ASP A 70 -0.06 -11.75 -15.34
CA ASP A 70 -0.77 -12.38 -16.47
C ASP A 70 -2.08 -11.69 -16.86
N TYR A 71 -2.39 -10.53 -16.26
CA TYR A 71 -3.67 -9.84 -16.46
C TYR A 71 -3.49 -8.58 -17.29
N GLU A 72 -4.35 -8.42 -18.30
CA GLU A 72 -4.55 -7.15 -18.99
C GLU A 72 -5.63 -6.33 -18.28
N ILE A 73 -5.39 -5.02 -18.13
CA ILE A 73 -6.31 -4.11 -17.45
C ILE A 73 -7.06 -3.26 -18.47
N ASP A 74 -8.38 -3.34 -18.39
CA ASP A 74 -9.34 -2.53 -19.13
C ASP A 74 -9.97 -1.51 -18.17
N PHE A 75 -9.43 -0.29 -18.18
CA PHE A 75 -9.89 0.79 -17.32
C PHE A 75 -11.25 1.35 -17.75
N LYS A 76 -11.59 1.22 -19.04
CA LYS A 76 -12.87 1.67 -19.56
C LYS A 76 -14.02 0.85 -19.00
N ASN A 77 -13.85 -0.47 -18.96
CA ASN A 77 -14.87 -1.38 -18.45
C ASN A 77 -14.66 -1.78 -16.98
N LEU A 78 -13.60 -1.28 -16.34
CA LEU A 78 -13.19 -1.65 -14.99
C LEU A 78 -13.09 -3.19 -14.85
N LYS A 79 -12.33 -3.80 -15.75
CA LYS A 79 -12.06 -5.24 -15.77
C LYS A 79 -10.56 -5.52 -15.73
N GLN A 80 -10.20 -6.62 -15.08
CA GLN A 80 -8.95 -7.33 -15.36
C GLN A 80 -9.26 -8.61 -16.15
N ILE A 81 -8.43 -8.90 -17.14
CA ILE A 81 -8.61 -9.99 -18.10
C ILE A 81 -7.37 -10.88 -18.01
N ASN A 82 -7.53 -12.12 -17.55
CA ASN A 82 -6.44 -13.08 -17.56
C ASN A 82 -6.08 -13.41 -19.02
N LYS A 83 -4.85 -13.13 -19.44
CA LYS A 83 -4.43 -13.32 -20.85
C LYS A 83 -4.27 -14.77 -21.26
N ILE A 84 -4.17 -15.69 -20.29
CA ILE A 84 -4.03 -17.13 -20.52
C ILE A 84 -5.41 -17.78 -20.62
N THR A 85 -6.31 -17.48 -19.67
CA THR A 85 -7.62 -18.16 -19.58
C THR A 85 -8.77 -17.35 -20.17
N THR A 86 -8.54 -16.09 -20.54
CA THR A 86 -9.56 -15.10 -20.93
C THR A 86 -10.59 -14.77 -19.85
N PHE A 87 -10.46 -15.37 -18.66
CA PHE A 87 -11.35 -15.12 -17.54
C PHE A 87 -11.25 -13.67 -17.08
N THR A 88 -12.39 -13.05 -16.80
CA THR A 88 -12.46 -11.63 -16.43
C THR A 88 -12.94 -11.45 -15.01
N ARG A 89 -12.38 -10.47 -14.28
CA ARG A 89 -12.84 -10.05 -12.96
C ARG A 89 -13.11 -8.55 -12.96
N ASN A 90 -14.07 -8.12 -12.16
CA ASN A 90 -14.26 -6.70 -11.93
C ASN A 90 -13.09 -6.13 -11.13
N ILE A 91 -12.73 -4.89 -11.43
CA ILE A 91 -11.81 -4.08 -10.62
C ILE A 91 -12.51 -2.80 -10.19
N ARG A 92 -12.02 -2.17 -9.13
CA ARG A 92 -12.54 -0.88 -8.68
C ARG A 92 -11.45 -0.05 -8.04
N ARG A 93 -11.62 1.26 -8.11
CA ARG A 93 -10.80 2.25 -7.41
C ARG A 93 -11.59 2.80 -6.22
N VAL A 94 -11.05 2.63 -5.02
CA VAL A 94 -11.69 3.05 -3.77
C VAL A 94 -10.85 4.15 -3.13
N ARG A 95 -11.51 5.26 -2.77
CA ARG A 95 -10.89 6.29 -1.93
C ARG A 95 -10.81 5.77 -0.51
N LYS A 96 -9.60 5.65 0.02
CA LYS A 96 -9.34 5.27 1.42
C LYS A 96 -8.89 6.52 2.16
N GLU A 97 -9.49 6.74 3.33
CA GLU A 97 -9.03 7.73 4.29
C GLU A 97 -8.36 6.98 5.43
N VAL A 98 -7.08 7.27 5.66
CA VAL A 98 -6.36 6.76 6.83
C VAL A 98 -6.03 7.94 7.71
N ILE A 99 -6.69 7.98 8.86
CA ILE A 99 -6.28 8.83 9.96
C ILE A 99 -5.07 8.13 10.58
N TRP A 100 -3.89 8.67 10.32
CA TRP A 100 -2.67 8.17 10.96
C TRP A 100 -2.66 8.64 12.41
N GLY A 101 -3.29 7.87 13.29
CA GLY A 101 -3.08 8.01 14.74
C GLY A 101 -1.58 7.92 15.09
N PRO A 102 -1.20 8.33 16.31
CA PRO A 102 0.15 8.06 16.79
C PRO A 102 0.43 6.56 16.62
N ALA A 103 1.45 6.24 15.84
CA ALA A 103 1.80 4.88 15.51
C ALA A 103 3.11 4.50 16.19
N ARG A 104 3.14 3.30 16.76
CA ARG A 104 4.30 2.76 17.43
C ARG A 104 4.91 1.64 16.62
N TRP A 105 6.21 1.73 16.36
CA TRP A 105 6.97 0.66 15.73
C TRP A 105 7.66 -0.23 16.75
N CYS A 106 7.54 -1.54 16.54
CA CYS A 106 8.01 -2.58 17.44
C CYS A 106 8.78 -3.66 16.69
N TYR A 107 9.70 -4.31 17.40
CA TYR A 107 10.35 -5.54 16.94
C TYR A 107 9.68 -6.76 17.57
N SER A 108 9.65 -7.88 16.84
CA SER A 108 9.36 -9.17 17.47
C SER A 108 10.30 -9.43 18.65
N GLY A 109 9.73 -9.58 19.85
CA GLY A 109 10.47 -9.96 21.07
C GLY A 109 11.23 -8.83 21.78
N LYS A 110 11.01 -7.55 21.45
CA LYS A 110 11.56 -6.42 22.21
C LYS A 110 10.52 -5.31 22.43
N ARG A 111 10.72 -4.49 23.47
CA ARG A 111 9.92 -3.30 23.71
C ARG A 111 10.08 -2.29 22.58
N CYS A 112 8.98 -1.66 22.21
CA CYS A 112 8.94 -0.55 21.27
C CYS A 112 9.56 0.67 21.97
N THR A 113 10.62 1.26 21.40
CA THR A 113 11.24 2.47 21.95
C THR A 113 10.82 3.68 21.13
N LYS A 114 10.57 4.81 21.81
CA LYS A 114 10.08 6.04 21.16
C LYS A 114 11.00 6.54 20.04
N GLU A 115 12.29 6.67 20.32
CA GLU A 115 13.30 7.13 19.36
C GLU A 115 13.33 6.28 18.07
N PHE A 116 13.24 4.96 18.23
CA PHE A 116 13.18 4.04 17.09
C PHE A 116 11.87 4.18 16.31
N SER A 117 10.77 4.32 17.04
CA SER A 117 9.44 4.48 16.46
C SER A 117 9.32 5.74 15.61
N ASP A 118 9.80 6.86 16.13
CA ASP A 118 9.72 8.15 15.44
C ASP A 118 10.54 8.13 14.14
N LEU A 119 11.73 7.52 14.17
CA LEU A 119 12.58 7.35 12.99
C LEU A 119 11.91 6.45 11.94
N LEU A 120 11.44 5.27 12.34
CA LEU A 120 10.78 4.36 11.41
C LEU A 120 9.49 4.94 10.84
N GLU A 121 8.71 5.64 11.63
CA GLU A 121 7.50 6.30 11.16
C GLU A 121 7.81 7.37 10.13
N THR A 122 8.87 8.16 10.34
CA THR A 122 9.34 9.16 9.37
C THR A 122 9.73 8.50 8.04
N LEU A 123 10.54 7.44 8.11
CA LEU A 123 11.00 6.70 6.93
C LEU A 123 9.85 5.99 6.22
N TYR A 124 8.90 5.43 6.98
CA TYR A 124 7.73 4.76 6.45
C TYR A 124 6.78 5.72 5.76
N LYS A 125 6.54 6.93 6.31
CA LYS A 125 5.80 7.99 5.62
C LYS A 125 6.49 8.41 4.33
N GLY A 126 7.82 8.51 4.34
CA GLY A 126 8.61 8.73 3.13
C GLY A 126 8.40 7.62 2.09
N PHE A 127 8.47 6.36 2.52
CA PHE A 127 8.13 5.21 1.69
C PHE A 127 6.71 5.31 1.13
N LEU A 128 5.68 5.56 1.94
CA LEU A 128 4.29 5.73 1.49
C LEU A 128 4.14 6.81 0.40
N ASN A 129 4.94 7.87 0.45
CA ASN A 129 4.96 8.96 -0.53
C ASN A 129 5.85 8.66 -1.75
N GLY A 130 6.04 7.39 -2.11
CA GLY A 130 6.85 6.97 -3.27
C GLY A 130 8.36 6.92 -3.02
N GLY A 131 8.79 6.97 -1.75
CA GLY A 131 10.18 6.77 -1.36
C GLY A 131 10.66 5.33 -1.51
N LYS A 132 11.91 5.07 -1.11
CA LYS A 132 12.54 3.75 -1.21
C LYS A 132 11.82 2.70 -0.36
N GLU A 133 11.62 1.51 -0.94
CA GLU A 133 11.05 0.33 -0.27
C GLU A 133 12.00 -0.22 0.82
N ILE A 134 13.29 -0.17 0.52
CA ILE A 134 14.38 -0.64 1.36
C ILE A 134 15.29 0.54 1.72
N VAL A 135 15.51 0.75 3.02
CA VAL A 135 16.36 1.83 3.55
C VAL A 135 17.40 1.26 4.51
N GLN A 136 18.60 1.83 4.50
CA GLN A 136 19.62 1.52 5.49
C GLN A 136 19.67 2.59 6.58
N VAL A 137 19.73 2.15 7.83
CA VAL A 137 19.71 3.03 9.01
C VAL A 137 20.69 2.53 10.06
N GLU A 138 21.36 3.47 10.73
CA GLU A 138 22.16 3.16 11.91
C GLU A 138 21.28 3.23 13.16
N LEU A 139 21.30 2.18 13.99
CA LEU A 139 20.47 2.10 15.19
C LEU A 139 21.25 1.69 16.43
N GLY A 140 20.79 2.19 17.57
CA GLY A 140 21.33 1.89 18.89
C GLY A 140 22.64 2.61 19.20
N LYS A 141 23.12 2.47 20.45
CA LYS A 141 24.33 3.17 20.93
C LYS A 141 25.59 2.83 20.15
N ASN A 142 25.65 1.61 19.62
CA ASN A 142 26.79 1.12 18.85
C ASN A 142 26.71 1.47 17.36
N LYS A 143 25.67 2.20 16.93
CA LYS A 143 25.44 2.59 15.52
C LYS A 143 25.56 1.41 14.56
N ASN A 144 24.98 0.27 14.93
CA ASN A 144 24.99 -0.88 14.04
C ASN A 144 24.14 -0.56 12.81
N LEU A 145 24.59 -1.04 11.64
CA LEU A 145 23.89 -0.80 10.39
C LEU A 145 22.79 -1.85 10.18
N TYR A 146 21.59 -1.37 9.86
CA TYR A 146 20.43 -2.18 9.58
C TYR A 146 19.84 -1.81 8.23
N GLU A 147 19.23 -2.79 7.59
CA GLU A 147 18.39 -2.63 6.42
C GLU A 147 16.93 -2.85 6.84
N ILE A 148 16.06 -1.94 6.46
CA ILE A 148 14.63 -1.96 6.75
C ILE A 148 13.90 -2.12 5.43
N ASP A 149 13.16 -3.21 5.31
CA ASP A 149 12.26 -3.48 4.20
C ASP A 149 10.83 -3.20 4.67
N PHE A 150 10.25 -2.12 4.16
CA PHE A 150 8.89 -1.71 4.51
C PHE A 150 7.81 -2.49 3.75
N THR A 151 8.16 -3.25 2.71
CA THR A 151 7.24 -4.13 2.00
C THR A 151 7.06 -5.46 2.75
N ALA A 152 8.16 -6.02 3.24
CA ALA A 152 8.18 -7.25 4.02
C ALA A 152 7.92 -7.03 5.52
N PHE A 153 7.99 -5.77 5.99
CA PHE A 153 8.02 -5.43 7.42
C PHE A 153 9.11 -6.19 8.16
N VAL A 154 10.34 -6.11 7.64
CA VAL A 154 11.50 -6.81 8.18
C VAL A 154 12.64 -5.83 8.38
N GLN A 155 13.37 -6.04 9.47
CA GLN A 155 14.69 -5.45 9.69
C GLN A 155 15.74 -6.54 9.58
N LYS A 156 16.82 -6.26 8.83
CA LYS A 156 18.03 -7.07 8.77
C LYS A 156 19.18 -6.32 9.43
N ASN A 157 19.87 -6.96 10.36
CA ASN A 157 21.13 -6.45 10.90
C ASN A 157 22.27 -6.82 9.94
N LEU A 158 22.96 -5.84 9.37
CA LEU A 158 23.99 -6.11 8.35
C LEU A 158 25.31 -6.62 8.96
N THR A 159 25.56 -6.38 10.25
CA THR A 159 26.74 -6.91 10.95
C THR A 159 26.58 -8.38 11.31
N THR A 160 25.41 -8.78 11.80
CA THR A 160 25.16 -10.15 12.29
C THR A 160 24.37 -11.01 11.31
N GLN A 161 23.89 -10.43 10.21
CA GLN A 161 23.01 -11.06 9.22
C GLN A 161 21.70 -11.63 9.81
N THR A 162 21.28 -11.13 10.98
CA THR A 162 20.05 -11.57 11.65
C THR A 162 18.85 -10.75 11.22
N TYR A 163 17.68 -11.39 11.19
CA TYR A 163 16.42 -10.76 10.79
C TYR A 163 15.46 -10.63 11.97
N ARG A 164 14.63 -9.59 11.95
CA ARG A 164 13.57 -9.34 12.91
C ARG A 164 12.34 -8.84 12.18
N LYS A 165 11.17 -9.34 12.61
CA LYS A 165 9.90 -8.80 12.10
C LYS A 165 9.63 -7.44 12.75
N LEU A 166 9.17 -6.51 11.92
CA LEU A 166 8.67 -5.21 12.33
C LEU A 166 7.15 -5.26 12.45
N SER A 167 6.61 -4.42 13.32
CA SER A 167 5.17 -4.23 13.44
C SER A 167 4.91 -2.78 13.71
N ARG A 168 3.95 -2.21 12.97
CA ARG A 168 3.44 -0.86 13.17
C ARG A 168 2.06 -1.00 13.82
N ILE A 169 1.94 -0.53 15.05
CA ILE A 169 0.72 -0.61 15.86
C ILE A 169 0.12 0.79 15.94
N ASP A 170 -1.18 0.89 15.75
CA ASP A 170 -1.92 2.12 16.04
C ASP A 170 -2.12 2.23 17.55
N GLU A 171 -1.57 3.27 18.19
CA GLU A 171 -1.66 3.45 19.64
C GLU A 171 -3.12 3.61 20.11
N ASN A 172 -4.04 4.00 19.21
CA ASN A 172 -5.47 4.11 19.52
C ASN A 172 -6.22 2.78 19.43
N ASN A 173 -5.60 1.74 18.86
CA ASN A 173 -6.15 0.39 18.70
C ASN A 173 -5.42 -0.65 19.56
N GLU A 174 -4.55 -0.24 20.51
CA GLU A 174 -4.08 -1.16 21.55
C GLU A 174 -5.30 -1.55 22.41
N PRO A 175 -5.62 -2.86 22.55
CA PRO A 175 -6.60 -3.27 23.55
C PRO A 175 -6.11 -2.74 24.90
N ILE A 176 -6.98 -2.02 25.61
CA ILE A 176 -6.71 -1.57 26.98
C ILE A 176 -6.51 -2.86 27.80
N VAL A 177 -5.25 -3.23 28.01
CA VAL A 177 -4.92 -4.30 28.96
C VAL A 177 -4.99 -3.62 30.33
N ASP A 178 -6.14 -3.77 30.99
CA ASP A 178 -6.30 -3.40 32.40
C ASP A 178 -5.16 -4.05 33.21
N LYS A 179 -4.47 -3.21 33.97
CA LYS A 179 -3.35 -3.62 34.85
C LYS A 179 -3.84 -4.34 36.10
#